data_AF-A0A2P4P3W0-F1
#
_entry.id   AF-A0A2P4P3W0-F1
#
_cell.length_a   1.000
_cell.length_b   1.000
_cell.length_c   1.000
_cell.angle_alpha   90.00
_cell.angle_beta   90.00
_cell.angle_gamma   90.00
#
_symmetry.space_group_name_H-M   'P 1'
#
loop_
_entity.id
_entity.type
_entity.pdbx_description
1 polymer ?
#
loop_
_entity_poly.entity_id
_entity_poly.type
_entity_poly.pdbx_seq_one_letter_code
_entity_poly.pdbx_strand_id
1 'polypeptide(L)'
;MESLYNELRIEIFKFVDTPISLALTNKKWYAISQDPQSRADWLIYKYGHAHALFHAVRLGNSFLTSEVLHSLLSKNAIISRYFIQRLLMHFGPYDEKLIELKIEHDNVNQVDFDRIRAFQ
;
A
#
# COMPACT_ATOMS: atom_id res chain seq x y z
N MET A 1 -21.50 19.05 -25.03
CA MET A 1 -20.11 18.79 -24.64
C MET A 1 -19.93 17.28 -24.68
N GLU A 2 -19.18 16.77 -25.65
CA GLU A 2 -18.90 15.34 -25.77
C GLU A 2 -18.45 14.80 -24.40
N SER A 3 -19.18 13.82 -23.89
CA SER A 3 -18.77 13.22 -22.63
C SER A 3 -17.54 12.38 -22.91
N LEU A 4 -16.38 12.82 -22.42
CA LEU A 4 -15.19 11.96 -22.38
C LEU A 4 -15.59 10.58 -21.83
N TYR A 5 -15.15 9.51 -22.45
CA TYR A 5 -15.43 8.15 -21.98
C TYR A 5 -14.74 7.87 -20.64
N ASN A 6 -15.25 6.92 -19.86
CA ASN A 6 -14.68 6.65 -18.53
C ASN A 6 -13.29 6.04 -18.66
N GLU A 7 -13.06 5.20 -19.65
CA GLU A 7 -11.78 4.59 -19.99
C GLU A 7 -10.68 5.64 -20.17
N LEU A 8 -10.98 6.72 -20.88
CA LEU A 8 -10.04 7.84 -21.05
C LEU A 8 -9.84 8.63 -19.75
N ARG A 9 -10.86 8.73 -18.89
CA ARG A 9 -10.68 9.33 -17.56
C ARG A 9 -9.78 8.48 -16.68
N ILE A 10 -9.97 7.17 -16.65
CA ILE A 10 -9.11 6.24 -15.90
C ILE A 10 -7.68 6.42 -16.36
N GLU A 11 -7.46 6.47 -17.68
CA GLU A 11 -6.12 6.68 -18.20
C GLU A 11 -5.51 8.02 -17.80
N ILE A 12 -6.25 9.12 -17.93
CA ILE A 12 -5.77 10.43 -17.45
C ILE A 12 -5.47 10.39 -15.95
N PHE A 13 -6.37 9.80 -15.14
CA PHE A 13 -6.23 9.72 -13.69
C PHE A 13 -4.94 9.01 -13.26
N LYS A 14 -4.53 7.97 -14.00
CA LYS A 14 -3.27 7.23 -13.77
C LYS A 14 -2.03 8.12 -13.77
N PHE A 15 -2.01 9.19 -14.57
CA PHE A 15 -0.86 10.10 -14.70
C PHE A 15 -0.90 11.31 -13.76
N VAL A 16 -1.93 11.45 -12.93
CA VAL A 16 -2.07 12.59 -12.02
C VAL A 16 -1.11 12.45 -10.84
N ASP A 17 -0.37 13.50 -10.50
CA ASP A 17 0.53 13.46 -9.34
C ASP A 17 -0.21 13.24 -8.03
N THR A 18 -1.31 13.98 -7.83
CA THR A 18 -2.10 13.99 -6.59
C THR A 18 -3.58 13.71 -6.89
N PRO A 19 -4.04 12.45 -6.76
CA PRO A 19 -5.40 12.03 -7.12
C PRO A 19 -6.53 12.87 -6.52
N ILE A 20 -6.36 13.30 -5.26
CA ILE A 20 -7.40 14.07 -4.55
C ILE A 20 -7.69 15.41 -5.22
N SER A 21 -6.67 16.07 -5.79
CA SER A 21 -6.84 17.36 -6.46
C SER A 21 -7.77 17.24 -7.66
N LEU A 22 -7.65 16.17 -8.45
CA LEU A 22 -8.53 15.93 -9.59
C LEU A 22 -9.93 15.47 -9.14
N ALA A 23 -9.99 14.60 -8.13
CA ALA A 23 -11.25 14.08 -7.58
C ALA A 23 -12.19 15.19 -7.09
N LEU A 24 -11.64 16.25 -6.49
CA LEU A 24 -12.41 17.37 -5.95
C LEU A 24 -13.00 18.31 -7.03
N THR A 25 -12.57 18.20 -8.29
CA THR A 25 -13.03 19.12 -9.33
C THR A 25 -14.46 18.87 -9.80
N ASN A 26 -14.91 17.60 -9.87
CA ASN A 26 -16.29 17.24 -10.21
C ASN A 26 -16.65 15.79 -9.84
N LYS A 27 -17.95 15.49 -9.87
CA LYS A 27 -18.51 14.17 -9.52
C LYS A 27 -17.99 13.02 -10.40
N LYS A 28 -17.65 13.27 -11.67
CA LYS A 28 -17.13 12.22 -12.57
C LYS A 28 -15.71 11.83 -12.17
N TRP A 29 -14.84 12.79 -11.90
CA TRP A 29 -13.50 12.53 -11.39
C TRP A 29 -13.53 11.93 -9.98
N TYR A 30 -14.46 12.38 -9.14
CA TYR A 30 -14.69 11.74 -7.87
C TYR A 30 -15.04 10.25 -8.04
N ALA A 31 -15.97 9.91 -8.93
CA ALA A 31 -16.32 8.50 -9.21
C ALA A 31 -15.11 7.67 -9.67
N ILE A 32 -14.29 8.20 -10.58
CA ILE A 32 -13.03 7.55 -11.01
C ILE A 32 -12.06 7.39 -9.84
N SER A 33 -11.95 8.39 -8.96
CA SER A 33 -11.10 8.29 -7.78
C SER A 33 -11.58 7.27 -6.74
N GLN A 34 -12.85 6.85 -6.80
CA GLN A 34 -13.41 5.79 -5.95
C GLN A 34 -13.30 4.41 -6.59
N ASP A 35 -12.99 4.33 -7.90
CA ASP A 35 -12.86 3.07 -8.61
C ASP A 35 -11.59 2.30 -8.16
N PRO A 36 -11.72 1.05 -7.68
CA PRO A 36 -10.58 0.28 -7.19
C PRO A 36 -9.52 -0.01 -8.26
N GLN A 37 -9.94 -0.24 -9.50
CA GLN A 37 -9.04 -0.53 -10.61
C GLN A 37 -8.19 0.70 -10.95
N SER A 38 -8.83 1.88 -11.02
CA SER A 38 -8.18 3.18 -11.23
C SER A 38 -7.14 3.48 -10.15
N ARG A 39 -7.46 3.21 -8.88
CA ARG A 39 -6.49 3.38 -7.77
C ARG A 39 -5.31 2.43 -7.88
N ALA A 40 -5.56 1.17 -8.23
CA ALA A 40 -4.50 0.17 -8.41
C ALA A 40 -3.59 0.55 -9.59
N ASP A 41 -4.16 0.99 -10.71
CA ASP A 41 -3.42 1.46 -11.88
C ASP A 41 -2.55 2.67 -11.55
N TRP A 42 -3.09 3.64 -10.83
CA TRP A 42 -2.33 4.80 -10.37
C TRP A 42 -1.16 4.40 -9.45
N LEU A 43 -1.38 3.50 -8.49
CA LEU A 43 -0.33 3.01 -7.58
C LEU A 43 0.80 2.29 -8.33
N ILE A 44 0.43 1.40 -9.25
CA ILE A 44 1.40 0.63 -10.06
C ILE A 44 2.16 1.55 -11.00
N TYR A 45 1.49 2.50 -11.64
CA TYR A 45 2.14 3.47 -12.51
C TYR A 45 3.12 4.35 -11.74
N LYS A 46 2.71 4.87 -10.58
CA LYS A 46 3.51 5.82 -9.79
C LYS A 46 4.69 5.18 -9.07
N TYR A 47 4.53 3.96 -8.54
CA TYR A 47 5.54 3.33 -7.66
C TYR A 47 6.12 2.03 -8.21
N GLY A 48 5.55 1.48 -9.28
CA GLY A 48 5.89 0.17 -9.82
C GLY A 48 5.29 -0.98 -9.02
N HIS A 49 5.22 -2.16 -9.65
CA HIS A 49 4.64 -3.38 -9.08
C HIS A 49 5.27 -3.79 -7.75
N ALA A 50 6.58 -3.59 -7.58
CA ALA A 50 7.33 -3.98 -6.38
C ALA A 50 6.96 -3.16 -5.13
N HIS A 51 6.62 -1.88 -5.30
CA HIS A 51 6.40 -0.95 -4.20
C HIS A 51 4.95 -0.51 -4.03
N ALA A 52 4.07 -0.83 -4.98
CA ALA A 52 2.67 -0.42 -4.97
C ALA A 52 1.97 -0.73 -3.63
N LEU A 53 2.16 -1.93 -3.07
CA LEU A 53 1.56 -2.33 -1.79
C LEU A 53 2.11 -1.54 -0.58
N PHE A 54 3.41 -1.25 -0.54
CA PHE A 54 4.00 -0.42 0.52
C PHE A 54 3.38 0.97 0.54
N HIS A 55 3.29 1.60 -0.65
CA HIS A 55 2.73 2.93 -0.74
C HIS A 55 1.22 2.94 -0.52
N ALA A 56 0.50 1.89 -0.91
CA ALA A 56 -0.92 1.75 -0.61
C ALA A 56 -1.19 1.72 0.90
N VAL A 57 -0.43 0.91 1.65
CA VAL A 57 -0.53 0.87 3.13
C VAL A 57 -0.18 2.23 3.74
N ARG A 58 0.88 2.89 3.25
CA ARG A 58 1.27 4.24 3.72
C ARG A 58 0.19 5.30 3.50
N LEU A 59 -0.61 5.18 2.44
CA LEU A 59 -1.73 6.09 2.16
C LEU A 59 -2.94 5.82 3.08
N GLY A 60 -2.97 4.69 3.77
CA GLY A 60 -3.95 4.36 4.80
C GLY A 60 -5.30 3.88 4.26
N ASN A 61 -6.21 3.62 5.20
CA ASN A 61 -7.50 2.95 4.96
C ASN A 61 -8.45 3.72 4.04
N SER A 62 -8.28 5.04 3.91
CA SER A 62 -9.07 5.86 2.98
C SER A 62 -8.73 5.56 1.51
N PHE A 63 -7.50 5.10 1.26
CA PHE A 63 -7.03 4.76 -0.08
C PHE A 63 -7.03 3.24 -0.33
N LEU A 64 -6.45 2.45 0.59
CA LEU A 64 -6.33 1.00 0.48
C LEU A 64 -7.55 0.29 1.11
N THR A 65 -8.56 0.04 0.29
CA THR A 65 -9.68 -0.83 0.65
C THR A 65 -9.39 -2.28 0.25
N SER A 66 -10.22 -3.24 0.68
CA SER A 66 -10.12 -4.64 0.25
C SER A 66 -10.21 -4.76 -1.27
N GLU A 67 -11.10 -4.01 -1.92
CA GLU A 67 -11.27 -4.03 -3.38
C GLU A 67 -10.03 -3.50 -4.11
N VAL A 68 -9.38 -2.47 -3.57
CA VAL A 68 -8.12 -1.93 -4.10
C VAL A 68 -7.00 -2.96 -3.94
N LEU A 69 -6.92 -3.63 -2.80
CA LEU A 69 -5.97 -4.71 -2.56
C LEU A 69 -6.15 -5.85 -3.58
N HIS A 70 -7.40 -6.32 -3.78
CA HIS A 70 -7.69 -7.35 -4.79
C HIS A 70 -7.29 -6.88 -6.20
N SER A 71 -7.58 -5.63 -6.54
CA SER A 71 -7.22 -5.05 -7.84
C SER A 71 -5.69 -5.02 -8.04
N LEU A 72 -4.93 -4.62 -7.01
CA LEU A 72 -3.46 -4.67 -7.04
C LEU A 72 -2.92 -6.08 -7.26
N LEU A 73 -3.46 -7.07 -6.54
CA LEU A 73 -3.04 -8.46 -6.68
C LEU A 73 -3.38 -9.03 -8.07
N SER A 74 -4.57 -8.72 -8.60
CA SER A 74 -4.95 -9.11 -9.98
C SER A 74 -4.05 -8.49 -11.06
N LYS A 75 -3.42 -7.35 -10.75
CA LYS A 75 -2.48 -6.64 -11.62
C LYS A 75 -1.01 -6.98 -11.29
N ASN A 76 -0.75 -8.12 -10.63
CA ASN A 76 0.59 -8.60 -10.32
C ASN A 76 1.43 -7.65 -9.44
N ALA A 77 0.80 -6.88 -8.55
CA ALA A 77 1.55 -6.19 -7.50
C ALA A 77 2.30 -7.22 -6.64
N ILE A 78 3.58 -6.97 -6.39
CA ILE A 78 4.46 -7.96 -5.78
C ILE A 78 4.38 -7.86 -4.26
N ILE A 79 4.01 -8.96 -3.62
CA ILE A 79 4.14 -9.14 -2.19
C ILE A 79 5.59 -9.52 -1.88
N SER A 80 6.44 -8.51 -1.66
CA SER A 80 7.85 -8.79 -1.33
C SER A 80 7.99 -9.41 0.06
N ARG A 81 9.05 -10.22 0.26
CA ARG A 81 9.42 -10.75 1.58
C ARG A 81 9.51 -9.63 2.62
N TYR A 82 10.14 -8.52 2.25
CA TYR A 82 10.29 -7.36 3.14
C TYR A 82 8.93 -6.74 3.51
N PHE A 83 7.97 -6.71 2.59
CA PHE A 83 6.61 -6.22 2.87
C PHE A 83 5.93 -7.06 3.95
N ILE A 84 5.97 -8.39 3.79
CA ILE A 84 5.43 -9.32 4.80
C ILE A 84 6.13 -9.17 6.14
N GLN A 85 7.47 -9.06 6.16
CA GLN A 85 8.21 -8.82 7.39
C GLN A 85 7.75 -7.55 8.10
N ARG A 86 7.54 -6.45 7.37
CA ARG A 86 7.06 -5.19 7.94
C ARG A 86 5.63 -5.31 8.47
N LEU A 87 4.76 -6.07 7.81
CA LEU A 87 3.42 -6.36 8.31
C LEU A 87 3.47 -7.22 9.58
N LEU A 88 4.28 -8.28 9.60
CA LEU A 88 4.43 -9.16 10.77
C LEU A 88 5.03 -8.42 11.96
N MET A 89 5.99 -7.53 11.76
CA MET A 89 6.53 -6.69 12.84
C MET A 89 5.49 -5.75 13.45
N HIS A 90 4.44 -5.38 12.71
CA HIS A 90 3.47 -4.39 13.16
C HIS A 90 2.15 -5.01 13.63
N PHE A 91 1.75 -6.14 13.04
CA PHE A 91 0.46 -6.79 13.29
C PHE A 91 0.59 -8.25 13.73
N GLY A 92 1.76 -8.86 13.55
CA GLY A 92 1.99 -10.24 13.93
C GLY A 92 2.15 -10.39 15.44
N PRO A 93 1.69 -11.50 16.03
CA PRO A 93 2.05 -11.83 17.39
C PRO A 93 3.56 -12.03 17.47
N TYR A 94 4.14 -11.56 18.57
CA TYR A 94 5.53 -11.87 18.86
C TYR A 94 5.67 -13.37 19.16
N ASP A 95 6.54 -14.04 18.43
CA ASP A 95 6.97 -15.39 18.76
C ASP A 95 8.07 -15.29 19.81
N GLU A 96 7.72 -15.54 21.07
CA GLU A 96 8.63 -15.47 22.22
C GLU A 96 9.88 -16.34 22.00
N LYS A 97 9.72 -17.52 21.40
CA LYS A 97 10.83 -18.44 21.13
C LYS A 97 11.78 -17.88 20.07
N LEU A 98 11.25 -17.19 19.06
CA LEU A 98 12.08 -16.51 18.07
C LEU A 98 12.83 -15.31 18.67
N ILE A 99 12.21 -14.59 19.61
CA ILE A 99 12.87 -13.50 20.36
C ILE A 99 14.02 -14.08 21.20
N GLU A 100 13.77 -15.15 21.97
CA GLU A 100 14.79 -15.83 22.77
C GLU A 100 15.97 -16.28 21.90
N LEU A 101 15.70 -17.00 20.80
CA LEU A 101 16.74 -17.44 19.88
C LEU A 101 17.53 -16.27 19.30
N LYS A 102 16.87 -15.14 19.00
CA LYS A 102 17.56 -13.94 18.51
C LYS A 102 18.45 -13.32 19.59
N ILE A 103 18.01 -13.26 20.84
CA ILE A 103 18.83 -12.79 21.98
C ILE A 103 20.05 -13.70 22.21
N GLU A 104 19.88 -15.01 22.06
CA GLU A 104 20.95 -15.99 22.25
C GLU A 104 22.01 -15.93 21.13
N HIS A 105 21.62 -15.64 19.89
CA HIS A 105 22.49 -15.75 18.71
C HIS A 105 22.97 -14.40 18.14
N ASP A 106 22.23 -13.29 18.34
CA ASP A 106 22.76 -11.95 18.04
C ASP A 106 23.57 -11.48 19.26
N ASN A 107 24.87 -11.21 19.06
CA ASN A 107 25.72 -10.59 20.07
C ASN A 107 24.97 -9.41 20.72
N VAL A 108 24.83 -9.46 22.05
CA VAL A 108 24.05 -8.61 22.99
C VAL A 108 24.10 -7.09 22.74
N ASN A 109 25.00 -6.61 21.88
CA ASN A 109 25.21 -5.21 21.54
C ASN A 109 24.32 -4.65 20.41
N GLN A 110 23.44 -5.44 19.77
CA GLN A 110 22.59 -4.97 18.65
C GLN A 110 21.07 -5.15 18.84
N VAL A 111 20.62 -5.77 19.93
CA VAL A 111 19.19 -5.95 20.17
C VAL A 111 18.63 -4.66 20.78
N ASP A 112 17.98 -3.86 19.94
CA ASP A 112 17.27 -2.63 20.36
C ASP A 112 15.94 -3.00 21.04
N PHE A 113 16.01 -3.27 22.34
CA PHE A 113 14.86 -3.61 23.19
C PHE A 113 13.82 -2.49 23.28
N ASP A 114 14.22 -1.24 23.05
CA ASP A 114 13.29 -0.11 23.09
C ASP A 114 12.42 -0.10 21.84
N ARG A 115 12.99 -0.50 20.70
CA ARG A 115 12.23 -0.73 19.47
C ARG A 115 11.22 -1.87 19.60
N ILE A 116 11.54 -2.95 20.32
CA ILE A 116 10.62 -4.08 20.54
C ILE A 116 9.44 -3.64 21.43
N ARG A 117 9.72 -2.88 22.50
CA ARG A 117 8.68 -2.37 23.43
C ARG A 117 7.80 -1.28 22.81
N ALA A 118 8.29 -0.49 21.87
CA ALA A 118 7.50 0.56 21.20
C ALA A 118 6.38 0.03 20.28
N PHE A 119 6.37 -1.28 20.02
CA PHE A 119 5.37 -1.95 19.17
C PHE A 119 4.46 -2.92 19.98
N GLN A 120 4.55 -2.92 21.31
CA GLN A 120 3.57 -3.51 22.22
C GLN A 120 2.57 -2.45 22.69
#